data_AF-A0A5D6Y1H6-F1
#
_entry.id   AF-A0A5D6Y1H6-F1
#
_cell.length_a   1.000
_cell.length_b   1.000
_cell.length_c   1.000
_cell.angle_alpha   90.00
_cell.angle_beta   90.00
_cell.angle_gamma   90.00
#
_symmetry.space_group_name_H-M   'P 1'
#
loop_
_entity.id
_entity.type
_entity.pdbx_description
1 polymer ?
#
loop_
_entity_poly.entity_id
_entity_poly.type
_entity_poly.pdbx_seq_one_letter_code
_entity_poly.pdbx_strand_id
1 'polypeptide(L)' 'MADAQTKKLQEEVERLEMDLKTLEGACTTSEAAKKIAEYCQATADPFLGENDGPNPWQASGQGHSGCTIL' A
#
# COMPACT_ATOMS: atom_id res chain seq x y z
N MET A 1 -8.65 32.98 32.74
CA MET A 1 -7.69 32.94 31.61
C MET A 1 -6.66 31.83 31.78
N ALA A 2 -6.10 31.61 32.98
CA ALA A 2 -5.17 30.51 33.24
C ALA A 2 -5.78 29.11 33.02
N ASP A 3 -7.01 28.85 33.49
CA ASP A 3 -7.63 27.51 33.41
C ASP A 3 -7.84 27.02 31.97
N ALA A 4 -8.13 27.94 31.04
CA ALA A 4 -8.30 27.61 29.62
C ALA A 4 -6.97 27.25 28.94
N GLN A 5 -5.85 27.86 29.38
CA GLN A 5 -4.52 27.48 28.91
C GLN A 5 -4.07 26.16 29.52
N THR A 6 -4.33 25.94 30.82
CA THR A 6 -4.05 24.66 31.49
C THR A 6 -4.79 23.51 30.84
N LYS A 7 -6.08 23.68 30.52
CA LYS A 7 -6.87 22.66 29.83
C LYS A 7 -6.29 22.31 28.45
N LYS A 8 -5.91 23.30 27.65
CA LYS A 8 -5.27 23.08 26.34
C LYS A 8 -3.97 22.30 26.45
N LEU A 9 -3.13 22.65 27.43
CA LEU A 9 -1.88 21.93 27.68
C LEU A 9 -2.14 20.48 28.09
N GLN A 10 -3.19 20.22 28.86
CA GLN A 10 -3.53 18.88 29.29
C GLN A 10 -4.03 18.01 28.14
N GLU A 11 -4.89 18.55 27.26
CA GLU A 11 -5.32 17.89 26.02
C GLU A 11 -4.13 17.60 25.08
N GLU A 12 -3.16 18.50 25.02
CA GLU A 12 -1.92 18.32 24.25
C GLU A 12 -1.06 17.18 24.81
N VAL A 13 -0.91 17.12 26.14
CA VAL A 13 -0.16 16.06 26.83
C VAL A 13 -0.81 14.70 26.57
N GLU A 14 -2.13 14.59 26.73
CA GLU A 14 -2.86 13.35 26.47
C GLU A 14 -2.68 12.89 25.02
N ARG A 15 -2.68 13.82 24.05
CA ARG A 15 -2.41 13.48 22.65
C ARG A 15 -0.99 12.99 22.43
N LEU A 16 0.00 13.68 22.98
CA LEU A 16 1.41 13.31 22.85
C LEU A 16 1.71 11.96 23.52
N GLU A 17 1.05 11.64 24.63
CA GLU A 17 1.14 10.32 25.26
C GLU A 17 0.59 9.20 24.36
N MET A 18 -0.53 9.45 23.65
CA MET A 18 -1.07 8.51 22.67
C MET A 18 -0.14 8.33 21.45
N ASP A 19 0.43 9.42 20.94
CA ASP A 19 1.38 9.38 19.83
C ASP A 19 2.65 8.61 20.21
N LEU A 20 3.17 8.85 21.41
CA LEU A 20 4.36 8.16 21.93
C LEU A 20 4.12 6.65 22.02
N LYS A 21 2.98 6.23 22.59
CA LYS A 21 2.60 4.81 22.65
C LYS A 21 2.49 4.17 21.27
N THR A 22 2.05 4.92 20.27
CA THR A 22 1.97 4.46 18.87
C THR A 22 3.38 4.29 18.28
N LEU A 23 4.28 5.24 18.55
CA LEU A 23 5.66 5.19 18.08
C LEU A 23 6.48 4.07 18.74
N GLU A 24 6.25 3.77 20.01
CA GLU A 24 6.90 2.65 20.71
C GLU A 24 6.56 1.29 20.09
N GLY A 25 5.38 1.14 19.51
CA GLY A 25 4.97 -0.05 18.77
C GLY A 25 5.33 -0.05 17.28
N ALA A 26 5.87 1.05 16.76
CA ALA A 26 6.18 1.17 15.34
C ALA A 26 7.43 0.35 14.98
N CYS A 27 7.38 -0.33 13.84
CA CYS A 27 8.57 -0.95 13.26
C CYS A 27 9.46 0.10 12.61
N THR A 28 10.74 -0.23 12.45
CA THR A 28 11.67 0.62 11.70
C THR A 28 11.27 0.74 10.23
N THR A 29 11.65 1.84 9.59
CA THR A 29 11.40 2.06 8.16
C THR A 29 12.00 0.94 7.31
N SER A 30 13.17 0.41 7.70
CA SER A 30 13.83 -0.70 7.02
C SER A 30 13.02 -2.00 7.10
N GLU A 31 12.42 -2.30 8.25
CA GLU A 31 11.54 -3.47 8.40
C GLU A 31 10.25 -3.32 7.58
N ALA A 32 9.66 -2.13 7.56
CA ALA A 32 8.49 -1.85 6.72
C ALA A 32 8.81 -2.03 5.23
N ALA A 33 9.93 -1.47 4.76
CA ALA A 33 10.39 -1.61 3.39
C ALA A 33 10.66 -3.07 3.02
N LYS A 34 11.25 -3.85 3.93
CA LYS A 34 11.49 -5.28 3.73
C LYS A 34 10.19 -6.04 3.55
N LYS A 35 9.18 -5.81 4.40
CA LYS A 35 7.85 -6.45 4.28
C LYS A 35 7.18 -6.14 2.94
N ILE A 36 7.28 -4.89 2.48
CA ILE A 36 6.74 -4.48 1.17
C ILE A 36 7.48 -5.21 0.04
N ALA A 37 8.81 -5.24 0.08
CA ALA A 37 9.61 -5.92 -0.92
C ALA A 37 9.31 -7.42 -0.99
N GLU A 38 9.22 -8.09 0.17
CA GLU A 38 8.85 -9.50 0.27
C GLU A 38 7.46 -9.76 -0.32
N TYR A 39 6.49 -8.91 -0.03
CA TYR A 39 5.15 -9.02 -0.60
C TYR A 39 5.15 -8.90 -2.12
N CYS A 40 5.86 -7.91 -2.67
CA CYS A 40 5.98 -7.70 -4.11
C CYS A 40 6.70 -8.87 -4.82
N GLN A 41 7.64 -9.54 -4.15
CA GLN A 41 8.32 -10.72 -4.70
C GLN A 41 7.47 -11.98 -4.64
N ALA A 42 6.66 -12.14 -3.60
CA ALA A 42 5.85 -13.33 -3.40
C ALA A 42 4.51 -13.30 -4.17
N THR A 43 4.05 -12.10 -4.54
CA THR A 43 2.74 -11.90 -5.18
C THR A 43 2.94 -11.60 -6.66
N ALA A 44 2.56 -12.55 -7.52
CA ALA A 44 2.60 -12.35 -8.96
C ALA A 44 1.67 -11.18 -9.38
N ASP A 45 2.23 -10.23 -10.12
CA ASP A 45 1.48 -9.11 -10.71
C ASP A 45 1.26 -9.36 -12.21
N PRO A 46 0.00 -9.50 -12.67
CA PRO A 46 -0.32 -9.70 -14.07
C PRO A 46 0.20 -8.65 -15.05
N PHE A 47 0.52 -7.44 -14.56
CA PHE A 47 1.02 -6.34 -15.38
C PHE A 47 2.55 -6.24 -15.42
N LEU A 48 3.27 -6.96 -14.54
CA LEU A 48 4.74 -6.92 -14.49
C LEU A 48 5.40 -8.04 -15.30
N GLY A 49 4.62 -8.86 -16.01
CA GLY A 49 5.12 -9.75 -17.06
C GLY A 49 5.56 -11.15 -16.60
N GLU A 50 5.44 -11.47 -15.31
CA GLU A 50 5.76 -12.80 -14.75
C GLU A 50 4.58 -13.80 -14.83
N ASN A 51 3.50 -13.45 -15.53
CA ASN A 51 2.37 -14.34 -15.70
C ASN A 51 2.70 -15.42 -16.75
N ASP A 52 2.77 -16.68 -16.31
CA ASP A 52 2.99 -17.87 -17.16
C ASP A 52 1.81 -18.22 -18.09
N GLY A 53 0.92 -17.27 -18.38
CA GLY A 53 -0.32 -17.51 -19.12
C GLY A 53 -0.68 -16.41 -20.12
N PRO A 54 -1.39 -16.76 -21.21
CA PRO A 54 -1.88 -15.78 -22.17
C PRO A 54 -2.87 -14.82 -21.50
N ASN A 55 -2.82 -13.55 -21.90
CA ASN A 55 -3.77 -12.56 -21.43
C ASN A 55 -5.21 -13.00 -21.75
N PRO A 56 -6.07 -13.24 -20.74
CA PRO A 56 -7.43 -13.75 -20.96
C PRO A 56 -8.32 -12.76 -21.72
N TRP A 57 -8.00 -11.47 -21.67
CA TRP A 57 -8.70 -10.43 -22.43
C TRP A 57 -8.28 -10.39 -23.91
N GLN A 58 -7.19 -11.05 -24.29
CA GLN A 58 -6.79 -11.23 -25.70
C GLN A 58 -7.30 -12.56 -26.28
N ALA A 59 -7.64 -13.54 -25.44
CA ALA A 59 -8.09 -14.86 -25.87
C ALA A 59 -9.40 -14.85 -26.68
N SER A 60 -10.29 -13.88 -26.43
CA SER A 60 -11.53 -13.68 -27.20
C SER A 60 -11.32 -12.99 -28.56
N GLY A 61 -10.10 -12.54 -28.87
CA GLY A 61 -9.76 -11.90 -30.16
C GLY A 61 -9.15 -12.84 -31.21
N GLN A 62 -8.85 -14.10 -30.86
CA GLN A 62 -8.32 -15.11 -31.80
C GLN A 62 -9.42 -16.04 -32.33
N GLY A 63 -10.60 -15.48 -32.61
CA GLY A 63 -11.48 -16.02 -33.64
C GLY A 63 -10.95 -15.56 -35.00
N HIS A 64 -10.34 -16.47 -35.75
CA HIS A 64 -9.94 -16.27 -37.14
C HIS A 64 -11.12 -15.83 -38.03
N SER A 65 -11.38 -14.54 -38.18
CA SER A 65 -12.13 -14.02 -39.33
C SER A 65 -11.90 -12.52 -39.53
N GLY A 66 -11.14 -12.20 -40.59
CA GLY A 66 -11.46 -11.08 -41.47
C GLY A 66 -11.33 -9.67 -40.93
N CYS A 67 -10.10 -9.14 -40.90
CA CYS A 67 -9.91 -7.73 -41.28
C CYS A 67 -8.54 -7.55 -41.91
N THR A 68 -8.48 -7.63 -43.23
CA THR A 68 -7.35 -7.13 -44.01
C THR A 68 -7.62 -5.66 -44.26
N ILE A 69 -6.82 -4.77 -43.66
CA ILE A 69 -6.82 -3.36 -44.04
C ILE A 69 -6.17 -3.29 -45.43
N LEU A 70 -6.96 -2.89 -46.43
CA LEU A 70 -6.50 -2.42 -47.75
C LEU A 70 -6.25 -0.92 -47.69
#